data_AF-A0A842QIW5-F1
#
_entry.id   AF-A0A842QIW5-F1
#
_cell.length_a   1.000
_cell.length_b   1.000
_cell.length_c   1.000
_cell.angle_alpha   90.00
_cell.angle_beta   90.00
_cell.angle_gamma   90.00
#
_symmetry.space_group_name_H-M   'P 1'
#
loop_
_entity.id
_entity.type
_entity.pdbx_description
1 polymer ?
#
loop_
_entity_poly.entity_id
_entity_poly.type
_entity_poly.pdbx_seq_one_letter_code
_entity_poly.pdbx_strand_id
1 'polypeptide(L)'
;MCDTVVVLPDASADSIVFFGKNSDRPPNEAQVVEYVPRKTHRNKEVKCTYMSIPQVEETFAMYISRPFWMWGAEMGANEKCVVIGNEAVFSKQEALETGLLGMDLLRLGLERGRTAEEALNIMVELLQKHGQGGACARDGALSY
;
A
#
# COMPACT_ATOMS: atom_id res chain seq x y z
N MET A 1 -1.48 17.45 -0.96
CA MET A 1 -0.04 17.13 -0.96
C MET A 1 0.19 16.18 0.18
N CYS A 2 0.52 14.93 -0.15
CA CYS A 2 1.03 13.99 0.83
C CYS A 2 2.49 14.37 1.14
N ASP A 3 2.95 13.97 2.31
CA ASP A 3 4.33 14.14 2.75
C ASP A 3 4.75 12.89 3.51
N THR A 4 5.97 12.42 3.26
CA THR A 4 6.57 11.29 3.98
C THR A 4 7.89 11.70 4.60
N VAL A 5 8.10 11.34 5.86
CA VAL A 5 9.35 11.55 6.60
C VAL A 5 9.86 10.23 7.17
N VAL A 6 11.17 10.01 7.05
CA VAL A 6 11.87 8.87 7.64
C VAL A 6 13.06 9.40 8.43
N VAL A 7 13.17 8.97 9.68
CA VAL A 7 14.38 9.16 10.50
C VAL A 7 15.03 7.80 10.67
N LEU A 8 16.27 7.69 10.20
CA LEU A 8 17.06 6.46 10.30
C LEU A 8 17.67 6.30 11.70
N PRO A 9 18.09 5.09 12.08
CA PRO A 9 18.60 4.83 13.43
C PRO A 9 19.76 5.75 13.83
N ASP A 10 20.68 6.03 12.91
CA ASP A 10 21.84 6.92 13.09
C ASP A 10 21.48 8.40 13.26
N ALA A 11 20.25 8.79 12.90
CA ALA A 11 19.70 10.13 13.07
C ALA A 11 18.66 10.23 14.19
N SER A 12 18.48 9.17 14.99
CA SER A 12 17.45 9.09 16.03
C SER A 12 18.09 8.97 17.43
N ALA A 13 17.46 9.58 18.45
CA ALA A 13 17.99 9.54 19.83
C ALA A 13 18.05 8.09 20.39
N ASP A 14 17.10 7.24 20.00
CA ASP A 14 16.95 5.88 20.53
C ASP A 14 17.46 4.79 19.58
N SER A 15 18.14 5.15 18.49
CA SER A 15 18.60 4.19 17.46
C SER A 15 17.47 3.35 16.85
N ILE A 16 16.30 3.97 16.63
CA ILE A 16 15.12 3.34 16.01
C ILE A 16 14.71 4.10 14.74
N VAL A 17 13.94 3.41 13.88
CA VAL A 17 13.35 4.06 12.70
C VAL A 17 12.06 4.78 13.11
N PHE A 18 11.95 6.06 12.75
CA PHE A 18 10.67 6.76 12.77
C PHE A 18 10.16 6.90 11.34
N PHE A 19 8.88 6.60 11.15
CA PHE A 19 8.17 6.79 9.88
C PHE A 19 6.94 7.65 10.13
N GLY A 20 6.79 8.72 9.35
CA GLY A 20 5.63 9.58 9.37
C GLY A 20 5.10 9.79 7.96
N LYS A 21 3.77 9.77 7.81
CA LYS A 21 3.11 10.04 6.54
C LYS A 21 1.84 10.84 6.77
N ASN A 22 1.74 11.98 6.08
CA ASN A 22 0.51 12.76 5.99
C ASN A 22 -0.24 12.37 4.72
N SER A 23 -1.53 12.05 4.85
CA SER A 23 -2.38 11.69 3.72
C SER A 23 -3.19 12.90 3.28
N ASP A 24 -3.20 13.21 1.99
CA ASP A 24 -3.98 14.31 1.41
C ASP A 24 -5.36 13.88 0.88
N ARG A 25 -5.92 12.85 1.51
CA ARG A 25 -7.24 12.33 1.13
C ARG A 25 -8.30 13.40 1.35
N PRO A 26 -9.35 13.41 0.50
CA PRO A 26 -10.54 14.22 0.71
C PRO A 26 -11.03 14.21 2.17
N PRO A 27 -11.50 15.36 2.73
CA PRO A 27 -11.94 15.44 4.12
C PRO A 27 -13.05 14.46 4.52
N ASN A 28 -13.90 14.07 3.56
CA ASN A 28 -15.01 13.13 3.77
C ASN A 28 -14.59 11.66 3.56
N GLU A 29 -13.30 11.41 3.44
CA GLU A 29 -12.74 10.08 3.23
C GLU A 29 -12.06 9.56 4.49
N ALA A 30 -12.85 8.92 5.34
CA ALA A 30 -12.35 8.37 6.60
C ALA A 30 -11.20 7.37 6.38
N GLN A 31 -10.13 7.57 7.15
CA GLN A 31 -9.01 6.63 7.29
C GLN A 31 -9.33 5.63 8.42
N VAL A 32 -9.51 4.38 8.06
CA VAL A 32 -9.75 3.27 8.99
C VAL A 32 -8.42 2.64 9.35
N VAL A 33 -8.11 2.61 10.65
CA VAL A 33 -6.99 1.84 11.19
C VAL A 33 -7.46 0.43 11.48
N GLU A 34 -6.83 -0.56 10.85
CA GLU A 34 -7.27 -1.96 10.87
C GLU A 34 -6.09 -2.88 11.17
N TYR A 35 -6.29 -3.85 12.06
CA TYR A 35 -5.40 -4.99 12.22
C TYR A 35 -5.86 -6.12 11.30
N VAL A 36 -4.98 -6.57 10.42
CA VAL A 36 -5.19 -7.71 9.54
C VAL A 36 -4.31 -8.87 10.05
N PRO A 37 -4.89 -9.98 10.52
CA PRO A 37 -4.10 -11.09 11.04
C PRO A 37 -3.39 -11.85 9.91
N ARG A 38 -2.29 -12.52 10.27
CA ARG A 38 -1.61 -13.49 9.42
C ARG A 38 -2.59 -14.57 8.96
N LYS A 39 -2.52 -14.96 7.69
CA LYS A 39 -3.42 -15.95 7.09
C LYS A 39 -2.69 -16.88 6.15
N THR A 40 -3.12 -18.12 6.14
CA THR A 40 -2.84 -19.08 5.06
C THR A 40 -4.07 -19.15 4.16
N HIS A 41 -3.88 -18.99 2.86
CA HIS A 41 -4.96 -18.91 1.87
C HIS A 41 -5.08 -20.21 1.07
N ARG A 42 -6.32 -20.66 0.87
CA ARG A 42 -6.65 -21.74 -0.08
C ARG A 42 -7.18 -21.22 -1.41
N ASN A 43 -7.52 -19.93 -1.45
CA ASN A 43 -8.03 -19.27 -2.65
C ASN A 43 -6.88 -19.06 -3.63
N LYS A 44 -7.17 -19.20 -4.93
CA LYS A 44 -6.18 -18.97 -6.00
C LYS A 44 -5.95 -17.50 -6.30
N GLU A 45 -6.89 -16.64 -5.91
CA GLU A 45 -6.89 -15.22 -6.24
C GLU A 45 -7.29 -14.37 -5.04
N VAL A 46 -6.86 -13.11 -5.07
CA VAL A 46 -7.25 -12.05 -4.13
C VAL A 46 -7.86 -10.89 -4.91
N LYS A 47 -9.05 -10.45 -4.48
CA LYS A 47 -9.72 -9.27 -5.04
C LYS A 47 -9.13 -8.01 -4.39
N CYS A 48 -8.37 -7.26 -5.19
CA CYS A 48 -7.88 -5.92 -4.86
C CYS A 48 -8.98 -4.88 -5.14
N THR A 49 -8.65 -3.58 -5.16
CA THR A 49 -9.66 -2.52 -5.29
C THR A 49 -10.45 -2.64 -6.59
N TYR A 50 -9.78 -2.78 -7.74
CA TYR A 50 -10.46 -2.88 -9.04
C TYR A 50 -10.31 -4.24 -9.73
N MET A 51 -9.24 -4.99 -9.46
CA MET A 51 -8.96 -6.25 -10.14
C MET A 51 -8.65 -7.40 -9.18
N SER A 52 -8.62 -8.62 -9.70
CA SER A 52 -8.13 -9.79 -8.97
C SER A 52 -6.75 -10.19 -9.51
N ILE A 53 -5.87 -10.63 -8.61
CA ILE A 53 -4.54 -11.16 -8.97
C ILE A 53 -4.31 -12.52 -8.30
N PRO A 54 -3.32 -13.32 -8.76
CA PRO A 54 -2.94 -14.55 -8.07
C PRO A 54 -2.62 -14.31 -6.59
N GLN A 55 -3.16 -15.18 -5.75
CA GLN A 55 -2.93 -15.14 -4.31
C GLN A 55 -1.71 -15.98 -3.93
N VAL A 56 -1.02 -15.55 -2.87
CA VAL A 56 0.08 -16.30 -2.25
C VAL A 56 -0.45 -17.23 -1.15
N GLU A 57 0.28 -18.31 -0.86
CA GLU A 57 -0.14 -19.27 0.17
C GLU A 57 -0.25 -18.63 1.55
N GLU A 58 0.61 -17.66 1.88
CA GLU A 58 0.66 -17.06 3.21
C GLU A 58 0.85 -15.54 3.12
N THR A 59 0.13 -14.81 3.98
CA THR A 59 0.29 -13.36 4.16
C THR A 59 0.59 -13.02 5.62
N PHE A 60 1.47 -12.04 5.82
CA PHE A 60 1.86 -11.52 7.13
C PHE A 60 0.72 -10.79 7.85
N ALA A 61 0.76 -10.81 9.18
CA ALA A 61 -0.06 -9.91 9.99
C ALA A 61 0.41 -8.45 9.81
N MET A 62 -0.51 -7.50 9.83
CA MET A 62 -0.20 -6.08 9.63
C MET A 62 -1.21 -5.15 10.30
N TYR A 63 -0.77 -3.93 10.61
CA TYR A 63 -1.63 -2.78 10.85
C TYR A 63 -1.62 -1.88 9.62
N ILE A 64 -2.78 -1.45 9.18
CA ILE A 64 -2.92 -0.54 8.03
C ILE A 64 -3.81 0.65 8.39
N SER A 65 -3.57 1.78 7.74
CA SER A 65 -4.51 2.88 7.61
C SER A 65 -4.98 2.91 6.16
N ARG A 66 -6.29 2.81 5.93
CA ARG A 66 -6.86 2.83 4.58
C ARG A 66 -8.12 3.68 4.47
N PRO A 67 -8.41 4.27 3.30
CA PRO A 67 -9.72 4.81 3.02
C PRO A 67 -10.81 3.74 3.14
N PHE A 68 -11.95 4.08 3.73
CA PHE A 68 -12.99 3.12 4.07
C PHE A 68 -13.51 2.29 2.87
N TRP A 69 -13.48 2.83 1.65
CA TRP A 69 -14.09 2.21 0.46
C TRP A 69 -13.13 1.33 -0.35
N MET A 70 -11.81 1.46 -0.17
CA MET A 70 -10.84 0.71 -0.97
C MET A 70 -10.24 -0.47 -0.21
N TRP A 71 -9.71 -1.43 -0.97
CA TRP A 71 -9.05 -2.61 -0.41
C TRP A 71 -7.61 -2.32 0.00
N GLY A 72 -6.90 -1.54 -0.82
CA GLY A 72 -5.53 -1.10 -0.55
C GLY A 72 -5.40 -0.23 0.70
N ALA A 73 -4.18 0.18 1.03
CA ALA A 73 -3.87 1.00 2.19
C ALA A 73 -3.00 2.21 1.84
N GLU A 74 -3.15 3.28 2.62
CA GLU A 74 -2.41 4.54 2.49
C GLU A 74 -1.09 4.51 3.27
N MET A 75 -1.01 3.67 4.30
CA MET A 75 0.21 3.34 5.04
C MET A 75 -0.02 2.10 5.91
N GLY A 76 1.04 1.46 6.35
CA GLY A 76 0.96 0.37 7.31
C GLY A 76 2.30 -0.22 7.71
N ALA A 77 2.26 -1.15 8.65
CA ALA A 77 3.40 -1.91 9.15
C ALA A 77 3.04 -3.38 9.32
N ASN A 78 3.95 -4.29 8.98
CA ASN A 78 3.72 -5.74 9.13
C ASN A 78 4.50 -6.36 10.31
N GLU A 79 4.21 -7.62 10.64
CA GLU A 79 4.88 -8.41 11.70
C GLU A 79 6.39 -8.66 11.46
N LYS A 80 6.91 -8.26 10.31
CA LYS A 80 8.34 -8.33 9.94
C LYS A 80 9.04 -6.98 10.06
N CYS A 81 8.40 -6.01 10.69
CA CYS A 81 8.91 -4.64 10.89
C CYS A 81 9.14 -3.89 9.57
N VAL A 82 8.41 -4.25 8.51
CA VAL A 82 8.37 -3.46 7.26
C VAL A 82 7.28 -2.41 7.38
N VAL A 83 7.62 -1.16 7.09
CA VAL A 83 6.69 -0.02 7.07
C VAL A 83 6.68 0.56 5.65
N ILE A 84 5.49 0.87 5.14
CA ILE A 84 5.31 1.48 3.82
C ILE A 84 4.25 2.57 3.93
N GLY A 85 4.45 3.70 3.26
CA GLY A 85 3.44 4.74 3.03
C GLY A 85 3.29 5.04 1.54
N ASN A 86 2.05 5.30 1.13
CA ASN A 86 1.70 5.62 -0.24
C ASN A 86 1.77 7.14 -0.45
N GLU A 87 2.34 7.54 -1.59
CA GLU A 87 2.51 8.92 -2.01
C GLU A 87 1.98 9.07 -3.45
N ALA A 88 1.17 10.09 -3.70
CA ALA A 88 0.68 10.36 -5.04
C ALA A 88 1.76 11.07 -5.85
N VAL A 89 2.22 10.43 -6.94
CA VAL A 89 3.19 11.01 -7.87
C VAL A 89 2.50 11.32 -9.18
N PHE A 90 2.38 12.60 -9.52
CA PHE A 90 1.78 13.02 -10.79
C PHE A 90 2.77 12.80 -11.94
N SER A 91 2.44 11.85 -12.82
CA SER A 91 3.24 11.49 -13.99
C SER A 91 2.76 12.17 -15.27
N LYS A 92 3.64 12.19 -16.29
CA LYS A 92 3.27 12.54 -17.67
C LYS A 92 2.73 11.34 -18.46
N GLN A 93 2.86 10.14 -17.90
CA GLN A 93 2.31 8.93 -18.50
C GLN A 93 0.82 8.84 -18.20
N GLU A 94 0.04 8.46 -19.20
CA GLU A 94 -1.39 8.21 -19.00
C GLU A 94 -1.57 6.96 -18.13
N ALA A 95 -2.37 7.09 -17.07
CA ALA A 95 -2.78 5.96 -16.26
C ALA A 95 -3.67 5.02 -17.09
N LEU A 96 -3.58 3.72 -16.84
CA LEU A 96 -4.52 2.76 -17.41
C LEU A 96 -5.92 3.02 -16.88
N GLU A 97 -6.95 2.67 -17.65
CA GLU A 97 -8.34 2.73 -17.20
C GLU A 97 -8.58 1.87 -15.95
N THR A 98 -7.87 0.75 -15.84
CA THR A 98 -7.92 -0.16 -14.68
C THR A 98 -6.57 -0.83 -14.49
N GLY A 99 -6.15 -0.98 -13.23
CA GLY A 99 -4.96 -1.71 -12.83
C GLY A 99 -4.92 -1.83 -11.31
N LEU A 100 -3.73 -2.12 -10.76
CA LEU A 100 -3.50 -1.99 -9.33
C LEU A 100 -3.36 -0.51 -8.96
N LEU A 101 -3.93 -0.11 -7.83
CA LEU A 101 -3.64 1.19 -7.26
C LEU A 101 -2.31 1.14 -6.48
N GLY A 102 -1.62 2.27 -6.30
CA GLY A 102 -0.47 2.37 -5.39
C GLY A 102 -0.76 1.86 -3.96
N MET A 103 -2.00 2.04 -3.50
CA MET A 103 -2.52 1.58 -2.22
C MET A 103 -2.71 0.05 -2.21
N ASP A 104 -3.09 -0.55 -3.34
CA ASP A 104 -3.15 -2.01 -3.48
C ASP A 104 -1.73 -2.58 -3.44
N LEU A 105 -0.79 -1.98 -4.19
CA LEU A 105 0.61 -2.38 -4.22
C LEU A 105 1.23 -2.32 -2.82
N LEU A 106 1.02 -1.21 -2.09
CA LEU A 106 1.49 -1.06 -0.72
C LEU A 106 1.02 -2.20 0.17
N ARG A 107 -0.29 -2.49 0.14
CA ARG A 107 -0.87 -3.56 0.95
C ARG A 107 -0.29 -4.92 0.57
N LEU A 108 -0.17 -5.20 -0.72
CA LEU A 108 0.41 -6.45 -1.23
C LEU A 108 1.89 -6.58 -0.83
N GLY A 109 2.66 -5.49 -0.84
CA GLY A 109 4.03 -5.45 -0.35
C GLY A 109 4.11 -5.78 1.14
N LEU A 110 3.25 -5.18 1.98
CA LEU A 110 3.18 -5.48 3.41
C LEU A 110 2.74 -6.92 3.70
N GLU A 111 1.77 -7.45 2.94
CA GLU A 111 1.29 -8.82 3.13
C GLU A 111 2.36 -9.86 2.79
N ARG A 112 3.33 -9.54 1.93
CA ARG A 112 4.19 -10.54 1.28
C ARG A 112 5.70 -10.36 1.53
N GLY A 113 6.17 -9.15 1.89
CA GLY A 113 7.59 -8.85 2.07
C GLY A 113 8.08 -8.95 3.52
N ARG A 114 9.23 -9.58 3.76
CA ARG A 114 9.87 -9.69 5.09
C ARG A 114 10.86 -8.57 5.37
N THR A 115 11.31 -7.89 4.32
CA THR A 115 12.18 -6.71 4.38
C THR A 115 11.62 -5.61 3.48
N ALA A 116 12.08 -4.37 3.67
CA ALA A 116 11.70 -3.27 2.80
C ALA A 116 12.10 -3.53 1.33
N GLU A 117 13.26 -4.14 1.09
CA GLU A 117 13.74 -4.51 -0.24
C GLU A 117 12.87 -5.62 -0.88
N GLU A 118 12.51 -6.65 -0.11
CA GLU A 118 11.62 -7.71 -0.61
C GLU A 118 10.23 -7.15 -0.94
N ALA A 119 9.66 -6.31 -0.07
CA ALA A 119 8.38 -5.65 -0.33
C ALA A 119 8.44 -4.77 -1.58
N LEU A 120 9.52 -4.00 -1.78
CA LEU A 120 9.76 -3.21 -2.99
C LEU A 120 9.75 -4.09 -4.24
N ASN A 121 10.54 -5.16 -4.25
CA ASN A 121 10.65 -6.05 -5.41
C ASN A 121 9.29 -6.69 -5.75
N ILE A 122 8.54 -7.13 -4.74
CA ILE A 122 7.18 -7.65 -4.92
C ILE A 122 6.26 -6.60 -5.56
N MET A 123 6.28 -5.35 -5.07
CA MET A 123 5.47 -4.28 -5.65
C MET A 123 5.85 -4.00 -7.10
N VAL A 124 7.15 -3.98 -7.43
CA VAL A 124 7.65 -3.78 -8.79
C VAL A 124 7.20 -4.91 -9.72
N GLU A 125 7.35 -6.16 -9.31
CA GLU A 125 6.91 -7.32 -10.11
C GLU A 125 5.40 -7.29 -10.39
N LEU A 126 4.60 -6.97 -9.37
CA LEU A 126 3.15 -6.87 -9.51
C LEU A 126 2.75 -5.71 -10.41
N LEU A 127 3.40 -4.55 -10.27
CA LEU A 127 3.19 -3.39 -11.13
C LEU A 127 3.53 -3.71 -12.59
N GLN A 128 4.68 -4.36 -12.85
CA GLN A 128 5.08 -4.76 -14.21
C GLN A 128 4.10 -5.75 -14.84
N LYS A 129 3.56 -6.68 -14.05
CA LYS A 129 2.68 -7.74 -14.54
C LYS A 129 1.22 -7.30 -14.72
N HIS A 130 0.73 -6.44 -13.84
CA HIS A 130 -0.69 -6.10 -13.75
C HIS A 130 -1.00 -4.64 -14.09
N GLY A 131 0.02 -3.79 -14.24
CA GLY A 131 -0.13 -2.36 -14.51
C GLY A 131 -0.69 -1.58 -13.32
N GLN A 132 -0.79 -0.27 -13.50
CA GLN A 132 -1.38 0.66 -12.54
C GLN A 132 -2.44 1.53 -13.22
N GLY A 133 -3.57 1.72 -12.54
CA GLY A 133 -4.67 2.50 -13.08
C GLY A 133 -5.98 2.36 -12.31
N GLY A 134 -6.95 3.22 -12.64
CA GLY A 134 -8.23 3.33 -11.95
C GLY A 134 -8.36 4.62 -11.13
N ALA A 135 -9.57 4.87 -10.63
CA ALA A 135 -9.85 6.07 -9.85
C ALA A 135 -9.19 5.99 -8.46
N CYS A 136 -8.36 6.97 -8.13
CA CYS A 136 -7.68 7.00 -6.83
C CYS A 136 -8.51 7.66 -5.73
N ALA A 137 -9.70 8.21 -6.02
CA ALA A 137 -10.61 8.85 -5.06
C ALA A 137 -12.08 8.50 -5.36
N ARG A 138 -12.93 8.48 -4.32
CA ARG A 138 -14.35 8.09 -4.45
C ARG A 138 -15.19 9.12 -5.22
N ASP A 139 -15.03 10.39 -4.88
CA ASP A 139 -15.94 11.47 -5.31
C ASP A 139 -15.25 12.45 -6.29
N GLY A 140 -14.33 11.97 -7.12
CA GLY A 140 -13.64 12.76 -8.13
C GLY A 140 -12.66 11.94 -8.99
N ALA A 141 -12.33 12.46 -10.17
CA ALA A 141 -11.35 11.85 -11.07
C ALA A 141 -9.93 12.28 -10.69
N LEU A 142 -9.43 11.82 -9.55
CA LEU A 142 -8.00 11.83 -9.28
C LEU A 142 -7.41 10.55 -9.89
N SER A 143 -6.65 10.73 -10.97
CA SER A 143 -5.76 9.72 -11.54
C SER A 143 -4.35 10.28 -11.51
N TYR A 144 -3.37 9.45 -11.18
CA TYR A 144 -1.96 9.78 -11.17
C TYR A 144 -1.12 8.54 -11.50
#